data_AF-A0A086SY63-F1
#
_entry.id   AF-A0A086SY63-F1
#
_cell.length_a   1.000
_cell.length_b   1.000
_cell.length_c   1.000
_cell.angle_alpha   90.00
_cell.angle_beta   90.00
_cell.angle_gamma   90.00
#
_symmetry.space_group_name_H-M   'P 1'
#
loop_
_entity.id
_entity.type
_entity.pdbx_description
1 polymer ?
#
loop_
_entity_poly.entity_id
_entity_poly.type
_entity_poly.pdbx_seq_one_letter_code
_entity_poly.pdbx_strand_id
1 'polypeptide(L)'
;MPSSCKELREALAQCLQESDCVMVHRNSAADCLREPLVQTLPLQCQQLKKGFGECKRGLVDMRKRFRGNMPVTYRTLETSEGGKGYQLRHTYPEY
;
A
#
# COMPACT_ATOMS: atom_id res chain seq x y z
N MET A 1 5.53 -16.62 2.66
CA MET A 1 6.32 -15.42 2.27
C MET A 1 5.47 -14.62 1.30
N PRO A 2 5.18 -13.33 1.54
CA PRO A 2 4.35 -12.54 0.63
C PRO A 2 5.22 -12.15 -0.58
N SER A 3 5.49 -13.13 -1.45
CA SER A 3 6.46 -12.99 -2.54
C SER A 3 5.94 -12.15 -3.71
N SER A 4 4.72 -11.62 -3.60
CA SER A 4 4.07 -10.88 -4.68
C SER A 4 3.40 -9.66 -4.09
N CYS A 5 3.62 -8.48 -4.70
CA CYS A 5 2.91 -7.23 -4.38
C CYS A 5 1.37 -7.32 -4.58
N LYS A 6 0.82 -8.52 -4.73
CA LYS A 6 -0.59 -8.85 -4.89
C LYS A 6 -1.38 -8.47 -3.64
N GLU A 7 -0.90 -8.81 -2.45
CA GLU A 7 -1.58 -8.46 -1.20
C GLU A 7 -1.64 -6.94 -1.00
N LEU A 8 -0.53 -6.24 -1.25
CA LEU A 8 -0.50 -4.78 -1.23
C LEU A 8 -1.42 -4.16 -2.30
N ARG A 9 -1.55 -4.80 -3.47
CA ARG A 9 -2.46 -4.35 -4.52
C ARG A 9 -3.92 -4.53 -4.11
N GLU A 10 -4.27 -5.66 -3.53
CA GLU A 10 -5.62 -5.96 -3.05
C GLU A 10 -6.02 -5.02 -1.92
N ALA A 11 -5.14 -4.80 -0.93
CA ALA A 11 -5.36 -3.84 0.14
C ALA A 11 -5.53 -2.40 -0.38
N LEU A 12 -4.71 -2.00 -1.36
CA LEU A 12 -4.82 -0.68 -1.99
C LEU A 12 -6.11 -0.54 -2.79
N ALA A 13 -6.55 -1.59 -3.49
CA ALA A 13 -7.82 -1.60 -4.22
C ALA A 13 -9.01 -1.45 -3.27
N GLN A 14 -9.01 -2.19 -2.14
CA GLN A 14 -10.04 -2.06 -1.10
C GLN A 14 -10.07 -0.63 -0.52
N CYS A 15 -8.91 -0.07 -0.18
CA CYS A 15 -8.83 1.28 0.35
C CYS A 15 -9.38 2.33 -0.63
N LEU A 16 -9.08 2.19 -1.93
CA LEU A 16 -9.62 3.09 -2.95
C LEU A 16 -11.13 2.93 -3.13
N GLN A 17 -11.67 1.71 -3.03
CA GLN A 17 -13.11 1.46 -3.09
C GLN A 17 -13.87 2.09 -1.91
N GLU A 18 -13.25 2.16 -0.73
CA GLU A 18 -13.83 2.80 0.45
C GLU A 18 -13.65 4.33 0.46
N SER A 19 -12.77 4.86 -0.40
CA SER A 19 -12.43 6.28 -0.42
C SER A 19 -13.45 7.15 -1.17
N ASP A 20 -13.62 8.40 -0.71
CA ASP A 20 -14.49 9.38 -1.34
C ASP A 20 -14.13 9.68 -2.81
N CYS A 21 -12.85 9.54 -3.18
CA CYS A 21 -12.39 9.76 -4.55
C CYS A 21 -13.09 8.84 -5.57
N VAL A 22 -13.36 7.59 -5.19
CA VAL A 22 -14.06 6.62 -6.05
C VAL A 22 -15.55 6.60 -5.74
N MET A 23 -15.93 6.63 -4.46
CA MET A 23 -17.35 6.52 -4.04
C MET A 23 -18.16 7.77 -4.36
N VAL A 24 -17.64 8.96 -4.03
CA VAL A 24 -18.34 10.24 -4.15
C VAL A 24 -18.02 10.88 -5.50
N HIS A 25 -16.73 11.03 -5.81
CA HIS A 25 -16.28 11.73 -7.01
C HIS A 25 -16.28 10.86 -8.28
N ARG A 26 -16.48 9.54 -8.14
CA ARG A 26 -16.51 8.56 -9.26
C ARG A 26 -15.31 8.62 -10.19
N ASN A 27 -14.15 9.02 -9.67
CA ASN A 27 -12.91 8.99 -10.42
C ASN A 27 -12.42 7.54 -10.57
N SER A 28 -11.60 7.30 -11.58
CA SER A 28 -10.93 6.01 -11.69
C SER A 28 -9.90 5.86 -10.56
N ALA A 29 -9.70 4.61 -10.10
CA ALA A 29 -8.69 4.29 -9.10
C ALA A 29 -7.27 4.78 -9.51
N ALA A 30 -6.98 4.81 -10.81
CA ALA A 30 -5.71 5.33 -11.32
C ALA A 30 -5.59 6.85 -11.17
N ASP A 31 -6.69 7.59 -11.34
CA ASP A 31 -6.72 9.05 -11.21
C ASP A 31 -6.66 9.48 -9.74
N CYS A 32 -7.28 8.71 -8.84
CA CYS A 32 -7.15 8.92 -7.39
C CYS A 32 -5.71 8.81 -6.89
N LEU A 33 -4.85 8.05 -7.57
CA LEU A 33 -3.44 7.90 -7.20
C LEU A 33 -2.54 9.02 -7.75
N ARG A 34 -3.06 9.92 -8.59
CA ARG A 34 -2.33 11.06 -9.17
C ARG A 34 -2.49 12.32 -8.33
N GLU A 35 -1.52 13.23 -8.44
CA GLU A 35 -1.66 14.58 -7.87
C GLU A 35 -2.75 15.34 -8.67
N PRO A 36 -3.61 16.15 -8.04
CA PRO A 36 -3.69 16.50 -6.60
C PRO A 36 -4.53 15.55 -5.73
N LEU A 37 -5.29 14.62 -6.33
CA LEU A 37 -6.27 13.79 -5.63
C LEU A 37 -5.65 12.85 -4.59
N VAL A 38 -4.39 12.45 -4.77
CA VAL A 38 -3.74 11.59 -3.79
C VAL A 38 -3.66 12.23 -2.39
N GLN A 39 -3.63 13.56 -2.31
CA GLN A 39 -3.54 14.26 -1.03
C GLN A 39 -4.89 14.29 -0.30
N THR A 40 -6.01 14.17 -1.03
CA THR A 40 -7.35 14.09 -0.43
C THR A 40 -7.70 12.68 0.04
N LEU A 41 -6.94 11.67 -0.38
CA LEU A 41 -7.11 10.30 0.09
C LEU A 41 -6.74 10.15 1.57
N PRO A 42 -7.40 9.23 2.30
CA PRO A 42 -7.05 8.96 3.68
C PRO A 42 -5.60 8.47 3.80
N LEU A 43 -4.97 8.78 4.93
CA LEU A 43 -3.56 8.44 5.23
C LEU A 43 -3.25 6.95 5.00
N GLN A 44 -4.24 6.08 5.23
CA GLN A 44 -4.13 4.64 5.00
C GLN A 44 -3.85 4.32 3.52
N CYS A 45 -4.61 4.89 2.58
CA CYS A 45 -4.41 4.68 1.15
C CYS A 45 -3.07 5.26 0.68
N GLN A 46 -2.64 6.39 1.26
CA GLN A 46 -1.34 6.99 0.97
C GLN A 46 -0.17 6.09 1.41
N GLN A 47 -0.28 5.47 2.59
CA GLN A 47 0.69 4.50 3.08
C GLN A 47 0.73 3.25 2.20
N LEU A 48 -0.42 2.69 1.85
CA LEU A 48 -0.51 1.55 0.93
C LEU A 48 0.09 1.87 -0.45
N LYS A 49 -0.14 3.08 -0.98
CA LYS A 49 0.48 3.55 -2.24
C LYS A 49 2.00 3.53 -2.15
N LYS A 50 2.56 4.01 -1.03
CA LYS A 50 4.02 4.00 -0.80
C LYS A 50 4.55 2.58 -0.74
N GLY A 51 3.95 1.71 0.07
CA GLY A 51 4.35 0.30 0.20
C GLY A 51 4.25 -0.47 -1.12
N PHE A 52 3.18 -0.28 -1.88
CA PHE A 52 3.02 -0.88 -3.21
C PHE A 52 4.07 -0.38 -4.20
N GLY A 53 4.39 0.92 -4.17
CA GLY A 53 5.45 1.53 -4.99
C GLY A 53 6.83 0.95 -4.69
N GLU A 54 7.17 0.78 -3.41
CA GLU A 54 8.42 0.15 -2.97
C GLU A 54 8.49 -1.32 -3.36
N CYS A 55 7.39 -2.07 -3.17
CA CYS A 55 7.30 -3.46 -3.58
C CYS A 55 7.51 -3.62 -5.10
N LYS A 56 6.83 -2.80 -5.91
CA LYS A 56 6.95 -2.82 -7.38
C LYS A 56 8.36 -2.42 -7.84
N ARG A 57 8.98 -1.41 -7.21
CA ARG A 57 10.37 -1.02 -7.49
C ARG A 57 11.34 -2.17 -7.21
N GLY A 58 11.12 -2.90 -6.12
CA GLY A 58 11.91 -4.07 -5.76
C GLY A 58 11.79 -5.26 -6.73
N LEU A 59 10.62 -5.44 -7.38
CA LEU A 59 10.44 -6.43 -8.44
C LEU A 59 11.17 -6.07 -9.74
N VAL A 60 11.29 -4.78 -10.05
CA VAL A 60 11.94 -4.28 -11.28
C VAL A 60 13.46 -4.15 -11.10
N ASP A 61 13.92 -3.76 -9.92
CA ASP A 61 15.34 -3.59 -9.62
C ASP A 61 16.05 -4.93 -9.38
N MET A 62 16.82 -5.38 -10.37
CA MET A 62 17.60 -6.63 -10.31
C MET A 62 18.61 -6.64 -9.16
N ARG A 63 19.12 -5.48 -8.72
CA ARG A 63 20.08 -5.40 -7.59
C ARG A 63 19.41 -5.77 -6.27
N LYS A 64 18.11 -5.49 -6.14
CA LYS A 64 17.31 -5.86 -4.96
C LYS A 64 16.84 -7.31 -5.01
N ARG A 65 16.85 -7.96 -6.18
CA ARG A 65 16.54 -9.40 -6.29
C ARG A 65 17.59 -10.27 -5.59
N PHE A 66 18.88 -9.92 -5.68
CA PHE A 66 19.96 -10.69 -5.05
C PHE A 66 20.02 -10.54 -3.53
N ARG A 67 19.65 -9.38 -2.99
CA ARG A 67 19.56 -9.15 -1.54
C ARG A 67 18.19 -9.56 -0.94
N GLY A 68 17.32 -10.12 -1.77
CA GLY A 68 15.93 -10.37 -1.42
C GLY A 68 15.10 -9.08 -1.45
N ASN A 69 13.89 -9.17 -1.99
CA ASN A 69 12.93 -8.10 -1.84
C ASN A 69 12.62 -7.99 -0.33
N MET A 70 12.86 -6.83 0.28
CA MET A 70 12.67 -6.67 1.72
C MET A 70 11.23 -7.03 2.06
N PRO A 71 10.98 -8.01 2.96
CA PRO A 71 9.64 -8.36 3.34
C PRO A 71 9.01 -7.15 4.03
N VAL A 72 8.09 -6.51 3.33
CA VAL A 72 7.22 -5.50 3.92
C VAL A 72 6.07 -6.27 4.53
N THR A 73 6.11 -6.47 5.84
CA THR A 73 4.98 -7.03 6.56
C THR A 73 3.96 -5.91 6.76
N TYR A 74 2.76 -6.09 6.23
CA TYR A 74 1.62 -5.27 6.62
C TYR A 74 0.91 -5.97 7.77
N ARG A 75 0.62 -5.24 8.85
CA ARG A 75 -0.22 -5.72 9.92
C ARG A 75 -1.46 -4.83 9.98
N THR A 76 -2.62 -5.43 9.77
CA THR A 76 -3.89 -4.78 10.05
C THR A 76 -4.03 -4.70 11.56
N LEU A 77 -4.00 -3.49 12.10
CA LEU A 77 -4.28 -3.18 13.49
C LEU A 77 -5.73 -2.75 13.59
N GLU A 78 -6.51 -3.49 14.37
CA GLU A 78 -7.85 -3.06 14.73
C GLU A 78 -7.72 -1.94 15.77
N THR A 79 -8.02 -0.71 15.36
CA THR A 79 -8.08 0.42 16.28
C THR A 79 -9.41 0.33 17.03
N SER A 80 -9.41 0.70 18.32
CA SER A 80 -10.58 0.64 19.21
C SER A 80 -11.78 1.48 18.75
N GLU A 81 -11.61 2.31 17.71
CA GLU A 81 -12.62 3.16 17.09
C GLU A 81 -12.94 2.68 15.67
N GLY A 82 -13.39 1.44 15.48
CA GLY A 82 -14.01 0.93 14.24
C GLY A 82 -13.19 1.02 12.94
N GLY A 83 -11.96 1.52 12.99
CA GLY A 83 -11.09 1.75 11.85
C GLY A 83 -10.03 0.67 11.74
N LYS A 84 -9.93 0.04 10.57
CA LYS A 84 -8.82 -0.86 10.22
C LYS A 84 -7.57 -0.01 9.99
N GLY A 85 -6.66 0.08 10.96
CA GLY A 85 -5.35 0.68 10.77
C GLY A 85 -4.40 -0.29 10.07
N TYR A 86 -3.48 0.21 9.26
CA TYR A 86 -2.45 -0.63 8.63
C TYR A 86 -1.08 -0.12 9.04
N GLN A 87 -0.26 -0.95 9.67
CA GLN A 87 1.14 -0.64 9.91
C GLN A 87 2.01 -1.39 8.89
N LEU A 88 2.75 -0.61 8.10
CA LEU A 88 3.81 -1.12 7.24
C LEU A 88 5.11 -1.13 8.04
N ARG A 89 5.62 -2.31 8.36
CA ARG A 89 6.90 -2.46 9.05
C ARG A 89 7.92 -3.09 8.10
N HIS A 90 9.06 -2.42 7.96
CA HIS A 90 10.23 -3.01 7.34
C HIS A 90 10.84 -3.98 8.35
N THR A 91 10.74 -5.27 8.11
CA THR A 91 11.51 -6.25 8.89
C THR A 91 12.93 -6.25 8.34
N TYR A 92 13.86 -5.60 9.03
CA TYR A 92 15.28 -5.84 8.80
C TYR A 92 15.57 -7.29 9.21
N PRO A 93 16.29 -8.08 8.39
CA PRO A 93 16.89 -9.29 8.93
C PRO A 93 17.91 -8.84 9.98
N GLU A 94 17.67 -9.22 11.24
CA GLU A 94 18.74 -9.23 12.23
C GLU A 94 19.79 -10.24 11.73
N TYR A 95 21.04 -9.77 11.58
CA TYR A 95 22.17 -10.54 11.11
C TYR A 95 22.59 -11.60 12.14
#